data_AF-A0A419FBU3-F1
#
_entry.id   AF-A0A419FBU3-F1
#
_cell.length_a   1.000
_cell.length_b   1.000
_cell.length_c   1.000
_cell.angle_alpha   90.00
_cell.angle_beta   90.00
_cell.angle_gamma   90.00
#
_symmetry.space_group_name_H-M   'P 1'
#
loop_
_entity.id
_entity.type
_entity.pdbx_description
1 polymer ?
#
loop_
_entity_poly.entity_id
_entity_poly.type
_entity_poly.pdbx_seq_one_letter_code
_entity_poly.pdbx_strand_id
1 'polypeptide(L)'
;MERVDIIKALVADLESDDPRQAAAYLTEDFRLIGESPQPLDKDAFLELAKALKRGFPDWSYGLGEYMSQHGRVIRTVMSNSGTHVQEFSLPGLRPVPPTGFSIAQPPEAMEFEFRGSRICVIRVEAASGGGLMGLLEWLGVELPVCTHGLFKKKPEVEYA
;
A
#
# COMPACT_ATOMS: atom_id res chain seq x y z
N MET A 1 0.73 -13.24 21.40
CA MET A 1 0.70 -13.30 19.92
C MET A 1 2.08 -12.93 19.45
N GLU A 2 2.70 -13.77 18.63
CA GLU A 2 4.02 -13.47 18.09
C GLU A 2 3.91 -12.33 17.06
N ARG A 3 5.03 -11.64 16.77
CA ARG A 3 5.04 -10.53 15.80
C ARG A 3 4.57 -10.96 14.42
N VAL A 4 4.97 -12.16 14.00
CA VAL A 4 4.51 -12.77 12.74
C VAL A 4 3.00 -12.97 12.74
N ASP A 5 2.42 -13.42 13.85
CA ASP A 5 0.96 -13.59 13.96
C ASP A 5 0.24 -12.24 13.89
N ILE A 6 0.82 -11.17 14.44
CA ILE A 6 0.30 -9.80 14.31
C ILE A 6 0.28 -9.35 12.84
N ILE A 7 1.33 -9.65 12.06
CA ILE A 7 1.38 -9.29 10.64
C ILE A 7 0.31 -10.08 9.86
N LYS A 8 0.19 -11.38 10.12
CA LYS A 8 -0.85 -12.21 9.48
C LYS A 8 -2.25 -11.70 9.80
N ALA A 9 -2.51 -11.34 11.06
CA ALA A 9 -3.79 -10.80 11.48
C ALA A 9 -4.06 -9.42 10.86
N LEU A 10 -3.05 -8.55 10.80
CA LEU A 10 -3.13 -7.27 10.09
C LEU A 10 -3.54 -7.50 8.63
N VAL A 11 -2.84 -8.36 7.90
CA VAL A 11 -3.14 -8.61 6.48
C VAL A 11 -4.52 -9.22 6.30
N ALA A 12 -4.91 -10.18 7.14
CA ALA A 12 -6.25 -10.77 7.10
C ALA A 12 -7.34 -9.72 7.31
N ASP A 13 -7.15 -8.78 8.25
CA ASP A 13 -8.10 -7.69 8.45
C ASP A 13 -8.13 -6.71 7.27
N LEU A 14 -6.97 -6.39 6.67
CA LEU A 14 -6.90 -5.54 5.47
C LEU A 14 -7.58 -6.18 4.26
N GLU A 15 -7.57 -7.51 4.15
CA GLU A 15 -8.26 -8.26 3.09
C GLU A 15 -9.74 -8.56 3.42
N SER A 16 -10.18 -8.25 4.66
CA SER A 16 -11.56 -8.45 5.10
C SER A 16 -12.53 -7.40 4.53
N ASP A 17 -13.82 -7.58 4.73
CA ASP A 17 -14.83 -6.60 4.33
C ASP A 17 -14.77 -5.28 5.12
N ASP A 18 -14.10 -5.27 6.28
CA ASP A 18 -13.84 -4.06 7.07
C ASP A 18 -12.35 -3.89 7.41
N PRO A 19 -11.55 -3.35 6.47
CA PRO A 19 -10.12 -3.10 6.66
C PRO A 19 -9.77 -2.19 7.83
N ARG A 20 -10.74 -1.48 8.43
CA ARG A 20 -10.49 -0.61 9.58
C ARG A 20 -10.19 -1.37 10.86
N GLN A 21 -10.55 -2.66 10.93
CA GLN A 21 -10.19 -3.51 12.07
C GLN A 21 -8.67 -3.64 12.24
N ALA A 22 -7.92 -3.56 11.13
CA ALA A 22 -6.47 -3.56 11.11
C ALA A 22 -5.83 -2.46 11.98
N ALA A 23 -6.58 -1.38 12.29
CA ALA A 23 -6.15 -0.30 13.18
C ALA A 23 -5.71 -0.79 14.58
N ALA A 24 -6.23 -1.92 15.05
CA ALA A 24 -5.90 -2.52 16.35
C ALA A 24 -4.42 -2.95 16.45
N TYR A 25 -3.79 -3.26 15.31
CA TYR A 25 -2.40 -3.70 15.23
C TYR A 25 -1.41 -2.55 15.05
N LEU A 26 -1.89 -1.33 14.81
CA LEU A 26 -1.06 -0.16 14.48
C LEU A 26 -0.95 0.81 15.66
N THR A 27 0.21 1.42 15.84
CA THR A 27 0.37 2.54 16.78
C THR A 27 -0.31 3.80 16.26
N GLU A 28 -0.63 4.75 17.14
CA GLU A 28 -1.29 6.00 16.76
C GLU A 28 -0.43 6.88 15.84
N ASP A 29 0.88 6.82 16.02
CA ASP A 29 1.89 7.51 15.20
C ASP A 29 2.40 6.65 14.03
N PHE A 30 1.64 5.63 13.63
CA PHE A 30 2.02 4.73 12.54
C PHE A 30 2.38 5.47 11.25
N ARG A 31 3.34 4.93 10.50
CA ARG A 31 3.74 5.43 9.18
C ARG A 31 3.92 4.30 8.17
N LEU A 32 3.32 4.45 7.00
CA LEU A 32 3.63 3.67 5.80
C LEU A 32 4.58 4.48 4.91
N ILE A 33 5.70 3.89 4.52
CA ILE A 33 6.78 4.56 3.79
C ILE A 33 7.09 3.75 2.53
N GLY A 34 7.31 4.44 1.39
CA GLY A 34 7.69 3.82 0.12
C GLY A 34 6.54 3.69 -0.89
N GLU A 35 5.29 3.66 -0.40
CA GLU A 35 4.08 3.59 -1.24
C GLU A 35 3.74 4.90 -1.97
N SER A 36 4.15 6.03 -1.40
CA SER A 36 3.93 7.35 -1.96
C SER A 36 5.10 8.29 -1.63
N PRO A 37 5.25 9.43 -2.32
CA PRO A 37 6.33 10.39 -2.06
C PRO A 37 6.34 10.94 -0.63
N GLN A 38 5.16 11.01 0.00
CA GLN A 38 5.04 11.30 1.43
C GLN A 38 4.62 10.05 2.20
N PRO A 39 5.13 9.83 3.42
CA PRO A 39 4.63 8.76 4.27
C PRO A 39 3.13 8.92 4.52
N LEU A 40 2.39 7.82 4.45
CA LEU A 40 0.98 7.81 4.87
C LEU A 40 0.92 7.60 6.38
N ASP A 41 0.02 8.31 7.05
CA ASP A 41 -0.32 8.03 8.45
C ASP A 41 -1.33 6.89 8.55
N LYS A 42 -1.74 6.57 9.79
CA LYS A 42 -2.69 5.49 10.10
C LYS A 42 -4.01 5.65 9.37
N ASP A 43 -4.60 6.84 9.39
CA ASP A 43 -5.92 7.08 8.81
C ASP A 43 -5.86 7.01 7.28
N ALA A 44 -4.85 7.65 6.67
CA ALA A 44 -4.63 7.60 5.23
C ALA A 44 -4.37 6.17 4.74
N PHE A 45 -3.60 5.37 5.49
CA PHE A 45 -3.36 3.96 5.17
C PHE A 45 -4.65 3.13 5.22
N LEU A 46 -5.47 3.28 6.26
CA LEU A 46 -6.71 2.50 6.40
C LEU A 46 -7.77 2.92 5.38
N GLU A 47 -7.86 4.20 5.03
CA GLU A 47 -8.74 4.65 3.95
C GLU A 47 -8.26 4.14 2.59
N LEU A 48 -6.95 4.07 2.34
CA LEU A 48 -6.40 3.42 1.16
C LEU A 48 -6.77 1.94 1.11
N ALA A 49 -6.56 1.19 2.19
CA ALA A 49 -6.90 -0.23 2.27
C ALA A 49 -8.40 -0.47 2.01
N LYS A 50 -9.27 0.38 2.57
CA LYS A 50 -10.70 0.34 2.32
C LYS A 50 -11.06 0.63 0.86
N ALA A 51 -10.42 1.63 0.24
CA ALA A 51 -10.64 1.97 -1.16
C ALA A 51 -10.18 0.83 -2.08
N LEU A 52 -9.03 0.22 -1.79
CA LEU A 52 -8.52 -0.97 -2.49
C LEU A 52 -9.52 -2.11 -2.39
N LYS A 53 -9.92 -2.51 -1.18
CA LYS A 53 -10.87 -3.61 -0.99
C LYS A 53 -12.21 -3.37 -1.69
N ARG A 54 -12.70 -2.12 -1.71
CA ARG A 54 -13.94 -1.77 -2.40
C ARG A 54 -13.79 -1.88 -3.92
N GLY A 55 -12.77 -1.24 -4.49
CA GLY A 55 -12.53 -1.25 -5.94
C GLY A 55 -12.13 -2.63 -6.48
N PHE A 56 -11.44 -3.40 -5.65
CA PHE A 56 -10.89 -4.73 -5.90
C PHE A 56 -11.39 -5.69 -4.81
N PRO A 57 -12.62 -6.23 -4.91
CA PRO A 57 -13.17 -7.14 -3.90
C PRO A 57 -12.34 -8.41 -3.69
N ASP A 58 -11.61 -8.84 -4.73
CA ASP A 58 -10.65 -9.95 -4.73
C ASP A 58 -9.21 -9.52 -4.39
N TRP A 59 -9.00 -8.29 -3.87
CA TRP A 59 -7.68 -7.82 -3.49
C TRP A 59 -7.00 -8.79 -2.51
N SER A 60 -5.76 -9.14 -2.82
CA SER A 60 -4.90 -9.89 -1.92
C SER A 60 -3.50 -9.32 -1.90
N TYR A 61 -2.92 -9.25 -0.71
CA TYR A 61 -1.53 -8.86 -0.49
C TYR A 61 -0.54 -10.00 -0.74
N GLY A 62 -0.98 -11.27 -0.78
CA GLY A 62 -0.10 -12.40 -1.12
C GLY A 62 1.16 -12.47 -0.25
N LEU A 63 0.98 -12.57 1.08
CA LEU A 63 2.07 -12.57 2.04
C LEU A 63 2.97 -13.81 1.86
N GLY A 64 4.25 -13.57 1.55
CA GLY A 64 5.23 -14.61 1.29
C GLY A 64 6.05 -15.03 2.51
N GLU A 65 7.25 -15.53 2.26
CA GLU A 65 8.12 -16.03 3.33
C GLU A 65 8.70 -14.90 4.19
N TYR A 66 8.95 -15.21 5.47
CA TYR A 66 9.59 -14.28 6.41
C TYR A 66 11.10 -14.45 6.35
N MET A 67 11.79 -13.42 5.84
CA MET A 67 13.24 -13.42 5.65
C MET A 67 14.00 -13.16 6.96
N SER A 68 13.41 -12.40 7.89
CA SER A 68 13.97 -12.18 9.22
C SER A 68 12.86 -12.01 10.25
N GLN A 69 12.99 -12.68 11.38
CA GLN A 69 12.02 -12.63 12.49
C GLN A 69 12.64 -12.14 13.81
N HIS A 70 13.87 -11.64 13.79
CA HIS A 70 14.62 -11.29 15.00
C HIS A 70 14.53 -9.79 15.32
N GLY A 71 14.38 -9.47 16.61
CA GLY A 71 14.37 -8.08 17.08
C GLY A 71 13.06 -7.37 16.79
N ARG A 72 13.11 -6.04 16.61
CA ARG A 72 11.91 -5.20 16.42
C ARG A 72 11.44 -5.11 14.98
N VAL A 73 12.21 -5.62 14.02
CA VAL A 73 11.91 -5.52 12.59
C VAL A 73 11.70 -6.92 12.03
N ILE A 74 10.59 -7.13 11.35
CA ILE A 74 10.29 -8.35 10.62
C ILE A 74 10.36 -8.04 9.13
N ARG A 75 11.06 -8.86 8.36
CA ARG A 75 11.17 -8.72 6.90
C ARG A 75 10.41 -9.84 6.21
N THR A 76 9.65 -9.50 5.18
CA THR A 76 8.92 -10.46 4.34
C THR A 76 8.81 -9.94 2.91
N VAL A 77 8.24 -10.74 2.03
CA VAL A 77 7.89 -10.35 0.66
C VAL A 77 6.38 -10.37 0.50
N MET A 78 5.85 -9.47 -0.32
CA MET A 78 4.41 -9.30 -0.53
C MET A 78 4.13 -9.19 -2.02
N SER A 79 3.10 -9.89 -2.52
CA SER A 79 2.76 -9.94 -3.95
C SER A 79 1.30 -9.59 -4.13
N ASN A 80 1.02 -8.31 -4.40
CA ASN A 80 -0.35 -7.85 -4.48
C ASN A 80 -1.03 -8.30 -5.78
N SER A 81 -2.31 -8.62 -5.69
CA SER A 81 -3.14 -8.94 -6.85
C SER A 81 -4.59 -8.51 -6.62
N GLY A 82 -5.35 -8.35 -7.70
CA GLY A 82 -6.76 -8.03 -7.64
C GLY A 82 -7.31 -7.59 -8.99
N THR A 83 -8.64 -7.55 -9.10
CA THR A 83 -9.36 -7.14 -10.30
C THR A 83 -10.26 -5.95 -10.01
N HIS A 84 -10.07 -4.86 -10.76
CA HIS A 84 -10.85 -3.63 -10.60
C HIS A 84 -12.26 -3.78 -11.17
N VAL A 85 -13.22 -4.16 -10.32
CA VAL A 85 -14.62 -4.45 -10.73
C VAL A 85 -15.65 -3.52 -10.10
N GLN A 86 -15.25 -2.66 -9.18
CA GLN A 86 -16.10 -1.60 -8.63
C GLN A 86 -15.41 -0.24 -8.70
N GLU A 87 -16.15 0.84 -8.41
CA GLU A 87 -15.58 2.18 -8.35
C GLU A 87 -14.49 2.28 -7.29
N PHE A 88 -13.31 2.74 -7.71
CA PHE A 88 -12.21 3.11 -6.82
C PHE A 88 -12.25 4.61 -6.54
N SER A 89 -12.23 5.00 -5.27
CA SER A 89 -12.31 6.41 -4.87
C SER A 89 -11.39 6.69 -3.68
N LEU A 90 -10.58 7.74 -3.81
CA LEU A 90 -9.76 8.29 -2.75
C LEU A 90 -10.05 9.79 -2.60
N PRO A 91 -9.96 10.35 -1.38
CA PRO A 91 -10.06 11.79 -1.18
C PRO A 91 -9.08 12.56 -2.06
N GLY A 92 -9.58 13.58 -2.77
CA GLY A 92 -8.76 14.43 -3.65
C GLY A 92 -8.55 13.90 -5.07
N LEU A 93 -9.04 12.69 -5.39
CA LEU A 93 -9.04 12.15 -6.75
C LEU A 93 -10.47 12.05 -7.29
N ARG A 94 -10.61 12.14 -8.62
CA ARG A 94 -11.87 11.78 -9.27
C ARG A 94 -12.11 10.28 -9.09
N PRO A 95 -13.32 9.83 -8.74
CA PRO A 95 -13.64 8.41 -8.71
C PRO A 95 -13.32 7.74 -10.05
N VAL A 96 -12.74 6.56 -10.00
CA VAL A 96 -12.37 5.76 -11.17
C VAL A 96 -13.45 4.70 -11.37
N PRO A 97 -14.14 4.67 -12.52
CA PRO A 97 -15.12 3.62 -12.81
C PRO A 97 -14.43 2.26 -12.96
N PRO A 98 -15.14 1.15 -12.74
CA PRO A 98 -14.57 -0.20 -12.89
C PRO A 98 -14.01 -0.39 -14.30
N THR A 99 -12.75 -0.83 -14.37
CA THR A 99 -12.03 -1.01 -15.64
C THR A 99 -11.95 -2.47 -16.08
N GLY A 100 -12.21 -3.41 -15.18
CA GLY A 100 -12.00 -4.84 -15.40
C GLY A 100 -10.53 -5.25 -15.46
N PHE A 101 -9.60 -4.33 -15.18
CA PHE A 101 -8.17 -4.60 -15.22
C PHE A 101 -7.76 -5.46 -14.01
N SER A 102 -7.07 -6.57 -14.28
CA SER A 102 -6.47 -7.42 -13.25
C SER A 102 -5.00 -7.09 -13.10
N ILE A 103 -4.57 -6.92 -11.85
CA ILE A 103 -3.17 -6.72 -11.49
C ILE A 103 -2.60 -7.98 -10.83
N ALA A 104 -1.31 -8.21 -11.07
CA ALA A 104 -0.48 -9.16 -10.33
C ALA A 104 0.91 -8.55 -10.25
N GLN A 105 1.24 -7.95 -9.10
CA GLN A 105 2.52 -7.30 -8.88
C GLN A 105 3.61 -8.34 -8.59
N PRO A 106 4.85 -8.12 -9.05
CA PRO A 106 5.96 -8.94 -8.60
C PRO A 106 6.15 -8.81 -7.07
N PRO A 107 6.77 -9.80 -6.40
CA PRO A 107 7.02 -9.71 -4.98
C PRO A 107 7.87 -8.49 -4.62
N GLU A 108 7.41 -7.70 -3.65
CA GLU A 108 8.12 -6.54 -3.10
C GLU A 108 8.56 -6.83 -1.65
N ALA A 109 9.75 -6.34 -1.29
CA ALA A 109 10.25 -6.50 0.07
C ALA A 109 9.55 -5.52 1.03
N MET A 110 9.13 -6.05 2.17
CA MET A 110 8.41 -5.33 3.20
C MET A 110 9.15 -5.43 4.53
N GLU A 111 9.26 -4.30 5.23
CA GLU A 111 9.72 -4.27 6.62
C GLU A 111 8.61 -3.82 7.56
N PHE A 112 8.36 -4.59 8.61
CA PHE A 112 7.43 -4.28 9.69
C PHE A 112 8.20 -3.97 10.96
N GLU A 113 8.20 -2.71 11.39
CA GLU A 113 8.82 -2.29 12.64
C GLU A 113 7.80 -2.26 13.78
N PHE A 114 8.17 -2.86 14.91
CA PHE A 114 7.32 -3.03 16.08
C PHE A 114 7.75 -2.14 17.25
N ARG A 115 6.75 -1.53 17.89
CA ARG A 115 6.85 -0.96 19.22
C ARG A 115 5.95 -1.72 20.18
N GLY A 116 6.57 -2.61 20.96
CA GLY A 116 5.84 -3.56 21.79
C GLY A 116 5.12 -4.60 20.92
N SER A 117 3.80 -4.71 21.08
CA SER A 117 2.92 -5.61 20.34
C SER A 117 2.13 -4.93 19.21
N ARG A 118 2.58 -3.75 18.76
CA ARG A 118 1.96 -3.02 17.64
C ARG A 118 3.03 -2.60 16.63
N ILE A 119 2.60 -2.48 15.39
CA ILE A 119 3.40 -2.03 14.26
C ILE A 119 3.40 -0.50 14.26
N CYS A 120 4.58 0.11 14.22
CA CYS A 120 4.74 1.56 14.13
C CYS A 120 5.19 2.02 12.75
N VAL A 121 5.87 1.16 11.98
CA VAL A 121 6.27 1.49 10.62
C VAL A 121 6.08 0.28 9.73
N ILE A 122 5.52 0.51 8.53
CA ILE A 122 5.66 -0.40 7.40
C ILE A 122 6.50 0.31 6.35
N ARG A 123 7.58 -0.33 5.90
CA ARG A 123 8.37 0.14 4.76
C ARG A 123 8.18 -0.81 3.60
N VAL A 124 7.85 -0.23 2.46
CA VAL A 124 7.77 -0.92 1.18
C VAL A 124 9.01 -0.53 0.41
N GLU A 125 9.83 -1.52 0.05
CA GLU A 125 10.89 -1.32 -0.93
C GLU A 125 10.25 -1.45 -2.31
N ALA A 126 9.49 -0.41 -2.70
CA ALA A 126 8.73 -0.41 -3.94
C ALA A 126 9.66 -0.61 -5.14
N ALA A 127 9.30 -1.56 -6.01
CA ALA A 127 9.92 -1.65 -7.31
C ALA A 127 9.55 -0.40 -8.13
N SER A 128 10.38 -0.02 -9.12
CA SER A 128 10.04 1.09 -10.02
C SER A 128 8.70 0.83 -10.71
N GLY A 129 7.70 1.70 -10.50
CA GLY A 129 6.33 1.52 -11.00
C GLY A 129 5.41 0.68 -10.10
N GLY A 130 5.84 0.37 -8.87
CA GLY A 130 5.04 -0.24 -7.81
C GLY A 130 4.29 0.78 -6.93
N GLY A 131 3.68 0.26 -5.86
CA GLY A 131 2.90 1.04 -4.89
C GLY A 131 1.69 1.81 -5.44
N LEU A 132 1.18 2.77 -4.65
CA LEU A 132 -0.01 3.57 -4.97
C LEU A 132 0.10 4.31 -6.31
N MET A 133 1.27 4.85 -6.65
CA MET A 133 1.44 5.59 -7.91
C MET A 133 1.33 4.69 -9.14
N GLY A 134 1.96 3.51 -9.11
CA GLY A 134 1.82 2.51 -10.17
C GLY A 134 0.39 2.03 -10.34
N LEU A 135 -0.32 1.82 -9.22
CA LEU A 135 -1.75 1.49 -9.25
C LEU A 135 -2.59 2.58 -9.92
N LEU A 136 -2.37 3.86 -9.56
CA LEU A 136 -3.11 4.97 -10.14
C LEU A 136 -2.84 5.11 -11.65
N GLU A 137 -1.59 4.91 -12.08
CA GLU A 137 -1.23 4.87 -13.50
C GLU A 137 -1.96 3.73 -14.23
N TRP A 138 -2.01 2.51 -13.66
CA TRP A 138 -2.75 1.38 -14.23
C TRP A 138 -4.25 1.61 -14.30
N LEU A 139 -4.81 2.30 -13.32
CA LEU A 139 -6.21 2.70 -13.31
C LEU A 139 -6.52 3.84 -14.30
N GLY A 140 -5.53 4.34 -15.03
CA GLY A 140 -5.69 5.41 -16.01
C GLY A 140 -6.02 6.76 -15.35
N VAL A 141 -5.66 6.93 -14.07
CA VAL A 141 -5.88 8.18 -13.36
C VAL A 141 -4.90 9.22 -13.88
N GLU A 142 -5.42 10.24 -14.55
CA GLU A 142 -4.66 11.46 -14.80
C GLU A 142 -4.33 12.12 -13.46
N LEU A 143 -3.11 11.93 -12.99
CA LEU A 143 -2.61 12.58 -11.79
C LEU A 143 -2.62 14.11 -12.04
N PRO A 144 -3.22 14.91 -11.15
CA PRO A 144 -3.18 16.35 -11.31
C PRO A 144 -1.73 16.81 -11.36
N VAL A 145 -1.37 17.53 -12.42
CA VAL A 145 -0.04 18.14 -12.57
C VAL A 145 0.15 19.07 -11.38
N CYS A 146 0.99 18.68 -10.43
CA CYS A 146 1.22 19.44 -9.20
C CYS A 146 1.83 20.80 -9.54
N THR A 147 1.03 21.87 -9.59
CA THR A 147 1.50 23.26 -9.67
C THR A 147 1.86 23.88 -8.32
N HIS A 148 2.01 23.07 -7.26
CA HIS A 148 2.69 23.52 -6.05
C HIS A 148 3.48 22.41 -5.35
N GLY A 149 4.81 22.43 -5.56
CA GLY A 149 5.79 22.14 -4.51
C GLY A 149 6.25 20.71 -4.26
N LEU A 150 5.65 19.65 -4.83
CA LEU A 150 6.05 18.26 -4.51
C LEU A 150 6.82 17.49 -5.59
N PHE A 151 6.90 18.01 -6.82
CA PHE A 151 7.60 17.30 -7.89
C PHE A 151 8.39 18.27 -8.75
N LYS A 152 9.72 18.33 -8.54
CA LYS A 152 10.61 18.92 -9.53
C LYS A 152 10.80 17.90 -10.65
N LYS A 153 10.30 18.23 -11.84
CA LYS A 153 10.60 17.54 -13.10
C LYS A 153 12.12 17.33 -13.20
N LYS A 154 12.58 16.10 -13.42
CA LYS A 154 13.94 15.86 -13.93
C LYS A 154 14.03 16.47 -15.34
N PRO A 155 15.13 17.12 -15.71
CA PRO A 155 15.26 17.71 -17.04
C PRO A 155 15.30 16.58 -18.09
N GLU A 156 14.50 16.77 -19.13
CA GLU A 156 14.48 16.00 -20.37
C GLU A 156 15.87 16.08 -21.00
N VAL A 157 16.50 14.94 -21.24
CA VAL A 157 17.77 14.89 -21.97
C VAL A 157 17.41 14.69 -23.43
N GLU A 158 17.40 15.79 -24.21
CA GLU A 158 17.44 15.72 -25.67
C GLU A 158 18.77 15.10 -26.09
N TYR A 159 18.71 13.94 -26.73
CA TYR A 159 19.82 13.45 -27.55
C TYR A 159 19.60 13.98 -28.98
N ALA A 160 20.46 14.93 -29.36
CA ALA A 160 20.66 15.39 -30.73
C ALA A 160 21.44 14.37 -31.57
#